data_AF-A0A1F9FXD2-F1
#
_entry.id   AF-A0A1F9FXD2-F1
#
_cell.length_a   1.000
_cell.length_b   1.000
_cell.length_c   1.000
_cell.angle_alpha   90.00
_cell.angle_beta   90.00
_cell.angle_gamma   90.00
#
_symmetry.space_group_name_H-M   'P 1'
#
loop_
_entity.id
_entity.type
_entity.pdbx_description
1 polymer ?
#
loop_
_entity_poly.entity_id
_entity_poly.type
_entity_poly.pdbx_seq_one_letter_code
_entity_poly.pdbx_strand_id
1 'polypeptide(L)'
;MPRLIISERGKEGERVHECLEPRITIGRNDDNIIRLLSPGISRHHIEVVAQGDRFLLVDLGSGNGTLLNGRKIASKEKHLLRHSDMITIDTYDLRFTTTAHAEAALVEEEVTESDVLEVKLLKTVLAALDRETVPSLEVLNGSEEGKRIHLTDDIQELIIGRDPECSFPIHEHVVSRQHAKVAKRWGGIIVRDLDSKNGTFLNNRRIVEEYLHDGDRIAFGTIVLMFRNPQEINLAQLEAEPLKRMPLQVRPEEIPLVETTANPLEEEAEEKLEVEEEPSDAVSDWEKVERNVGPQEYPEPRPLPKTFGSMTPTEIGMIGLGSLVLVFAVITLINLLMS
;
A
#
# COMPACT_ATOMS: atom_id res chain seq x y z
N MET A 1 6.91 28.57 5.51
CA MET A 1 6.12 28.74 6.73
C MET A 1 4.82 27.94 6.64
N PRO A 2 4.48 27.17 7.69
CA PRO A 2 3.26 26.40 7.77
C PRO A 2 2.03 27.31 7.96
N ARG A 3 0.95 27.02 7.25
CA ARG A 3 -0.29 27.81 7.24
C ARG A 3 -1.51 26.91 7.18
N LEU A 4 -2.58 27.31 7.86
CA LEU A 4 -3.92 26.76 7.70
C LEU A 4 -4.75 27.72 6.84
N ILE A 5 -5.26 27.22 5.72
CA ILE A 5 -6.21 27.92 4.86
C ILE A 5 -7.60 27.42 5.24
N ILE A 6 -8.39 28.27 5.88
CA ILE A 6 -9.71 27.97 6.44
C ILE A 6 -10.79 28.48 5.50
N SER A 7 -11.66 27.59 5.06
CA SER A 7 -12.83 27.88 4.24
C SER A 7 -14.09 27.35 4.93
N GLU A 8 -15.23 28.01 4.72
CA GLU A 8 -16.53 27.56 5.22
C GLU A 8 -17.42 27.21 4.02
N ARG A 9 -17.95 25.99 3.98
CA ARG A 9 -18.78 25.53 2.86
C ARG A 9 -20.00 26.42 2.70
N GLY A 10 -20.21 26.91 1.49
CA GLY A 10 -21.33 27.79 1.16
C GLY A 10 -21.12 29.27 1.50
N LYS A 11 -19.92 29.66 1.97
CA LYS A 11 -19.51 31.07 2.07
C LYS A 11 -18.32 31.33 1.15
N GLU A 12 -18.31 32.50 0.54
CA GLU A 12 -17.15 32.95 -0.22
C GLU A 12 -16.09 33.54 0.73
N GLY A 13 -14.82 33.21 0.47
CA GLY A 13 -13.67 33.71 1.19
C GLY A 13 -12.91 32.64 1.97
N GLU A 14 -11.59 32.79 1.97
CA GLU A 14 -10.67 31.97 2.75
C GLU A 14 -9.98 32.84 3.80
N ARG A 15 -9.79 32.29 5.00
CA ARG A 15 -8.95 32.89 6.04
C ARG A 15 -7.64 32.13 6.07
N VAL A 16 -6.52 32.81 6.19
CA VAL A 16 -5.21 32.16 6.34
C VAL A 16 -4.70 32.44 7.75
N HIS A 17 -4.26 31.39 8.43
CA HIS A 17 -3.59 31.49 9.72
C HIS A 17 -2.18 30.90 9.60
N GLU A 18 -1.17 31.68 9.95
CA GLU A 18 0.21 31.22 10.00
C GLU A 18 0.43 30.43 11.29
N CYS A 19 0.95 29.21 11.17
CA CYS A 19 1.15 28.32 12.32
C CYS A 19 2.46 28.66 13.04
N LEU A 20 2.52 29.80 13.72
CA LEU A 20 3.71 30.30 14.39
C LEU A 20 3.78 29.84 15.86
N GLU A 21 2.63 29.56 16.46
CA GLU A 21 2.51 29.13 17.84
C GLU A 21 2.83 27.64 18.02
N PRO A 22 3.43 27.23 19.16
CA PRO A 22 3.72 25.82 19.42
C PRO A 22 2.46 24.96 19.58
N ARG A 23 1.34 25.58 19.95
CA ARG A 23 0.01 24.94 20.04
C ARG A 23 -1.03 25.90 19.50
N ILE A 24 -1.81 25.45 18.53
CA ILE A 24 -2.86 26.21 17.87
C ILE A 24 -4.19 25.54 18.21
N THR A 25 -4.98 26.17 19.06
CA THR A 25 -6.30 25.66 19.46
C THR A 25 -7.37 26.12 18.48
N ILE A 26 -8.27 25.21 18.12
CA ILE A 26 -9.32 25.46 17.13
C ILE A 26 -10.66 24.97 17.69
N GLY A 27 -11.66 25.86 17.70
CA GLY A 27 -12.96 25.55 18.29
C GLY A 27 -13.95 26.71 18.19
N ARG A 28 -15.12 26.53 18.79
CA ARG A 28 -16.23 27.51 18.72
C ARG A 28 -16.09 28.68 19.69
N ASN A 29 -15.43 28.46 20.81
CA ASN A 29 -15.19 29.50 21.80
C ASN A 29 -14.15 30.52 21.28
N ASP A 30 -14.22 31.73 21.81
CA ASP A 30 -13.33 32.85 21.50
C ASP A 30 -11.95 32.78 22.15
N ASP A 31 -11.74 31.86 23.08
CA ASP A 31 -10.45 31.55 23.68
C ASP A 31 -9.57 30.62 22.80
N ASN A 32 -10.09 30.14 21.67
CA ASN A 32 -9.29 29.41 20.68
C ASN A 32 -8.55 30.39 19.75
N ILE A 33 -7.32 30.04 19.39
CA ILE A 33 -6.52 30.81 18.43
C ILE A 33 -7.26 30.92 17.08
N ILE A 34 -7.84 29.82 16.60
CA ILE A 34 -8.72 29.83 15.43
C ILE A 34 -10.15 29.55 15.88
N ARG A 35 -10.97 30.59 15.87
CA ARG A 35 -12.41 30.48 16.13
C ARG A 35 -13.19 30.10 14.87
N LEU A 36 -14.01 29.06 14.97
CA LEU A 36 -14.94 28.57 13.94
C LEU A 36 -16.38 28.66 14.44
N LEU A 37 -17.27 29.38 13.75
CA LEU A 37 -18.57 29.83 14.28
C LEU A 37 -19.76 28.92 13.94
N SER A 38 -19.55 27.61 13.80
CA SER A 38 -20.66 26.68 13.55
C SER A 38 -21.13 25.97 14.83
N PRO A 39 -22.44 25.83 15.08
CA PRO A 39 -22.99 25.08 16.21
C PRO A 39 -22.51 23.63 16.33
N GLY A 40 -22.16 22.98 15.21
CA GLY A 40 -21.62 21.61 15.19
C GLY A 40 -20.19 21.48 15.71
N ILE A 41 -19.56 22.59 16.08
CA ILE A 41 -18.17 22.64 16.53
C ILE A 41 -18.12 22.72 18.06
N SER A 42 -17.40 21.78 18.67
CA SER A 42 -17.07 21.80 20.10
C SER A 42 -16.38 23.10 20.51
N ARG A 43 -16.56 23.48 21.79
CA ARG A 43 -15.93 24.67 22.39
C ARG A 43 -14.42 24.70 22.15
N HIS A 44 -13.75 23.58 22.40
CA HIS A 44 -12.40 23.26 21.95
C HIS A 44 -12.51 21.97 21.15
N HIS A 45 -12.26 22.04 19.84
CA HIS A 45 -12.53 20.91 18.94
C HIS A 45 -11.25 20.12 18.66
N ILE A 46 -10.23 20.81 18.15
CA ILE A 46 -8.92 20.24 17.89
C ILE A 46 -7.82 21.15 18.41
N GLU A 47 -6.63 20.59 18.49
CA GLU A 47 -5.39 21.36 18.54
C GLU A 47 -4.41 20.86 17.47
N VAL A 48 -3.62 21.80 16.95
CA VAL A 48 -2.45 21.50 16.14
C VAL A 48 -1.21 21.83 16.97
N VAL A 49 -0.36 20.83 17.18
CA VAL A 49 0.85 20.93 18.01
C VAL A 49 2.08 20.88 17.13
N ALA A 50 2.94 21.90 17.21
CA ALA A 50 4.24 21.89 16.56
C ALA A 50 5.24 21.08 17.42
N GLN A 51 5.91 20.11 16.79
CA GLN A 51 6.99 19.32 17.39
C GLN A 51 8.21 19.35 16.46
N GLY A 52 9.04 20.39 16.62
CA GLY A 52 10.14 20.67 15.71
C GLY A 52 9.60 21.13 14.35
N ASP A 53 9.91 20.38 13.31
CA ASP A 53 9.45 20.57 11.93
C ASP A 53 8.11 19.87 11.62
N ARG A 54 7.61 19.04 12.54
CA ARG A 54 6.36 18.28 12.39
C ARG A 54 5.18 18.97 13.04
N PHE A 55 4.01 18.82 12.43
CA PHE A 55 2.73 19.32 12.95
C PHE A 55 1.80 18.14 13.22
N LEU A 56 1.27 18.06 14.44
CA LEU A 56 0.41 16.97 14.87
C LEU A 56 -1.00 17.52 15.15
N LEU A 57 -2.00 16.92 14.54
CA LEU A 57 -3.42 17.15 14.81
C LEU A 57 -3.91 16.26 15.93
N VAL A 58 -4.62 16.83 16.91
CA VAL A 58 -5.28 16.09 17.99
C VAL A 58 -6.73 16.56 18.10
N ASP A 59 -7.68 15.63 17.99
CA ASP A 59 -9.08 15.89 18.32
C ASP A 59 -9.27 15.84 19.84
N LEU A 60 -9.86 16.87 20.44
CA LEU A 60 -9.96 17.05 21.89
C LEU A 60 -11.17 16.33 22.53
N GLY A 61 -11.73 15.33 21.85
CA GLY A 61 -12.97 14.66 22.25
C GLY A 61 -14.19 15.43 21.74
N SER A 62 -14.16 15.82 20.48
CA SER A 62 -15.23 16.60 19.89
C SER A 62 -16.52 15.78 19.71
N GLY A 63 -17.69 16.44 19.75
CA GLY A 63 -18.98 15.74 19.66
C GLY A 63 -19.22 15.15 18.26
N ASN A 64 -18.98 15.94 17.22
CA ASN A 64 -19.19 15.54 15.83
C ASN A 64 -17.96 14.80 15.24
N GLY A 65 -16.81 14.89 15.89
CA GLY A 65 -15.56 14.34 15.40
C GLY A 65 -14.88 15.24 14.38
N THR A 66 -13.60 14.96 14.18
CA THR A 66 -12.76 15.57 13.13
C THR A 66 -12.52 14.57 12.02
N LEU A 67 -12.52 15.03 10.76
CA LEU A 67 -12.08 14.23 9.63
C LEU A 67 -10.75 14.76 9.11
N LEU A 68 -9.80 13.86 8.85
CA LEU A 68 -8.56 14.14 8.15
C LEU A 68 -8.60 13.41 6.81
N ASN A 69 -8.51 14.15 5.71
CA ASN A 69 -8.60 13.63 4.33
C ASN A 69 -9.85 12.75 4.12
N GLY A 70 -10.98 13.16 4.69
CA GLY A 70 -12.27 12.46 4.60
C GLY A 70 -12.42 11.26 5.54
N ARG A 71 -11.41 10.90 6.33
CA ARG A 71 -11.47 9.82 7.33
C ARG A 71 -11.60 10.39 8.74
N LYS A 72 -12.54 9.89 9.53
CA LYS A 72 -12.70 10.30 10.93
C LYS A 72 -11.48 9.84 11.74
N ILE A 73 -10.86 10.76 12.47
CA ILE A 73 -9.70 10.47 13.32
C ILE A 73 -10.14 10.10 14.75
N ALA A 74 -9.33 9.31 15.44
CA ALA A 74 -9.55 8.97 16.84
C ALA A 74 -9.30 10.19 17.75
N SER A 75 -10.21 10.42 18.69
CA SER A 75 -10.06 11.48 19.69
C SER A 75 -8.91 11.21 20.65
N LYS A 76 -8.22 12.28 21.06
CA LYS A 76 -7.05 12.30 21.97
C LYS A 76 -5.80 11.59 21.45
N GLU A 77 -5.80 11.14 20.21
CA GLU A 77 -4.62 10.60 19.53
C GLU A 77 -3.94 11.67 18.67
N LYS A 78 -2.64 11.51 18.45
CA LYS A 78 -1.83 12.42 17.63
C LYS A 78 -1.76 11.90 16.20
N HIS A 79 -2.19 12.72 15.25
CA HIS A 79 -2.18 12.42 13.82
C HIS A 79 -1.21 13.38 13.11
N LEU A 80 -0.26 12.86 12.34
CA LEU A 80 0.72 13.70 11.64
C LEU A 80 0.07 14.44 10.46
N LEU A 81 0.22 15.76 10.39
CA LEU A 81 -0.20 16.59 9.26
C LEU A 81 0.90 16.69 8.21
N ARG A 82 0.53 16.42 6.95
CA ARG A 82 1.36 16.55 5.75
C ARG A 82 0.92 17.74 4.90
N HIS A 83 1.80 18.18 4.01
CA HIS A 83 1.48 19.23 3.05
C HIS A 83 0.20 18.87 2.26
N SER A 84 -0.72 19.83 2.14
CA SER A 84 -2.02 19.71 1.48
C SER A 84 -3.06 18.84 2.18
N ASP A 85 -2.81 18.36 3.39
CA ASP A 85 -3.83 17.66 4.19
C ASP A 85 -5.06 18.54 4.43
N MET A 86 -6.23 17.91 4.36
CA MET A 86 -7.52 18.55 4.59
C MET A 86 -8.10 18.12 5.92
N ILE A 87 -8.34 19.09 6.81
CA ILE A 87 -9.00 18.89 8.09
C ILE A 87 -10.43 19.40 7.94
N THR A 88 -11.41 18.50 7.98
CA THR A 88 -12.83 18.87 7.93
C THR A 88 -13.40 18.82 9.34
N ILE A 89 -14.03 19.92 9.74
CA ILE A 89 -14.73 20.08 11.00
C ILE A 89 -16.09 20.68 10.70
N ASP A 90 -17.15 19.87 10.77
CA ASP A 90 -18.51 20.31 10.50
C ASP A 90 -18.62 20.98 9.11
N THR A 91 -18.94 22.28 9.03
CA THR A 91 -19.01 23.04 7.77
C THR A 91 -17.68 23.65 7.31
N TYR A 92 -16.61 23.50 8.09
CA TYR A 92 -15.31 24.10 7.80
C TYR A 92 -14.33 23.08 7.21
N ASP A 93 -13.60 23.53 6.19
CA ASP A 93 -12.47 22.82 5.60
C ASP A 93 -11.20 23.64 5.81
N LEU A 94 -10.23 23.06 6.51
CA LEU A 94 -8.94 23.66 6.84
C LEU A 94 -7.84 22.90 6.11
N ARG A 95 -7.25 23.53 5.09
CA ARG A 95 -6.11 22.99 4.35
C ARG A 95 -4.82 23.34 5.05
N PHE A 96 -4.04 22.33 5.42
CA PHE A 96 -2.69 22.54 5.93
C PHE A 96 -1.70 22.67 4.77
N THR A 97 -0.93 23.75 4.75
CA THR A 97 0.12 23.97 3.76
C THR A 97 1.43 24.25 4.48
N THR A 98 2.53 23.64 4.03
CA THR A 98 3.86 23.98 4.54
C THR A 98 4.81 24.25 3.37
N THR A 99 5.61 25.31 3.50
CA THR A 99 6.66 25.67 2.53
C THR A 99 7.89 24.77 2.65
N ALA A 100 7.99 23.92 3.69
CA ALA A 100 9.04 22.89 3.80
C ALA A 100 8.94 21.82 2.69
N HIS A 101 7.86 21.83 1.92
CA HIS A 101 7.73 21.06 0.68
C HIS A 101 7.66 21.92 -0.58
N ALA A 102 7.79 23.25 -0.49
CA ALA A 102 7.94 24.07 -1.70
C ALA A 102 9.35 23.91 -2.32
N GLU A 103 10.37 23.56 -1.52
CA GLU A 103 11.68 23.14 -2.01
C GLU A 103 11.70 21.67 -2.46
N ALA A 104 10.71 20.86 -2.05
CA ALA A 104 10.55 19.47 -2.50
C ALA A 104 9.54 19.30 -3.67
N ALA A 105 8.75 20.33 -3.98
CA ALA A 105 7.71 20.32 -5.02
C ALA A 105 8.05 21.16 -6.25
N LEU A 106 9.18 21.87 -6.26
CA LEU A 106 9.75 22.50 -7.46
C LEU A 106 10.76 21.60 -8.19
N VAL A 107 10.91 20.36 -7.74
CA VAL A 107 11.58 19.28 -8.47
C VAL A 107 10.49 18.38 -9.05
N GLU A 108 9.78 18.88 -10.06
CA GLU A 108 9.57 18.03 -11.25
C GLU A 108 10.87 18.12 -12.09
N GLU A 109 12.03 17.84 -11.48
CA GLU A 109 13.10 17.26 -12.29
C GLU A 109 12.67 15.82 -12.51
N GLU A 110 12.80 15.34 -13.74
CA GLU A 110 12.70 13.92 -14.04
C GLU A 110 13.42 13.16 -12.93
N VAL A 111 12.67 12.46 -12.08
CA VAL A 111 13.25 11.70 -10.98
C VAL A 111 14.22 10.74 -11.65
N THR A 112 15.51 11.03 -11.54
CA THR A 112 16.49 10.22 -12.23
C THR A 112 16.46 8.84 -11.58
N GLU A 113 16.85 7.79 -12.31
CA GLU A 113 16.95 6.45 -11.72
C GLU A 113 17.82 6.47 -10.43
N SER A 114 18.74 7.43 -10.33
CA SER A 114 19.59 7.67 -9.17
C SER A 114 18.83 8.23 -7.96
N ASP A 115 17.92 9.21 -8.15
CA ASP A 115 17.11 9.78 -7.07
C ASP A 115 16.10 8.76 -6.52
N VAL A 116 15.52 7.93 -7.41
CA VAL A 116 14.69 6.79 -7.00
C VAL A 116 15.53 5.79 -6.20
N LEU A 117 16.76 5.50 -6.64
CA LEU A 117 17.67 4.59 -5.95
C LEU A 117 18.04 5.10 -4.56
N GLU A 118 18.37 6.39 -4.42
CA GLU A 118 18.75 6.98 -3.13
C GLU A 118 17.60 6.94 -2.14
N VAL A 119 16.39 7.31 -2.55
CA VAL A 119 15.20 7.25 -1.69
C VAL A 119 14.84 5.81 -1.36
N LYS A 120 15.02 4.87 -2.30
CA LYS A 120 14.81 3.43 -2.05
C LYS A 120 15.84 2.89 -1.07
N LEU A 121 17.11 3.27 -1.19
CA LEU A 121 18.18 2.87 -0.29
C LEU A 121 17.95 3.45 1.11
N LEU A 122 17.59 4.72 1.23
CA LEU A 122 17.25 5.37 2.50
C LEU A 122 16.03 4.71 3.17
N LYS A 123 14.98 4.41 2.41
CA LYS A 123 13.82 3.65 2.93
C LYS A 123 14.21 2.26 3.39
N THR A 124 15.04 1.55 2.63
CA THR A 124 15.52 0.22 3.01
C THR A 124 16.39 0.29 4.27
N VAL A 125 17.28 1.27 4.39
CA VAL A 125 18.12 1.46 5.59
C VAL A 125 17.28 1.86 6.81
N LEU A 126 16.31 2.78 6.65
CA LEU A 126 15.41 3.16 7.74
C LEU A 126 14.50 2.01 8.17
N ALA A 127 14.03 1.18 7.22
CA ALA A 127 13.27 -0.03 7.53
C ALA A 127 14.15 -1.13 8.18
N ALA A 128 15.41 -1.26 7.77
CA ALA A 128 16.35 -2.17 8.43
C ALA A 128 16.65 -1.77 9.89
N LEU A 129 16.53 -0.47 10.22
CA LEU A 129 16.75 0.06 11.57
C LEU A 129 15.51 -0.05 12.48
N ASP A 130 14.30 -0.15 11.92
CA ASP A 130 13.07 -0.28 12.69
C ASP A 130 12.65 -1.75 12.80
N ARG A 131 12.75 -2.32 14.01
CA ARG A 131 12.42 -3.75 14.27
C ARG A 131 10.97 -4.09 13.96
N GLU A 132 10.06 -3.11 13.94
CA GLU A 132 8.66 -3.29 13.55
C GLU A 132 8.47 -3.47 12.03
N THR A 133 9.50 -3.20 11.22
CA THR A 133 9.44 -3.32 9.77
C THR A 133 10.28 -4.48 9.21
N VAL A 134 10.83 -5.33 10.08
CA VAL A 134 11.60 -6.52 9.67
C VAL A 134 10.66 -7.73 9.56
N PRO A 135 10.77 -8.58 8.52
CA PRO A 135 9.97 -9.79 8.42
C PRO A 135 10.16 -10.68 9.65
N SER A 136 9.10 -11.34 10.13
CA SER A 136 9.14 -12.15 11.34
C SER A 136 8.30 -13.41 11.23
N LEU A 137 8.66 -14.39 12.07
CA LEU A 137 7.91 -15.63 12.29
C LEU A 137 7.48 -15.68 13.74
N GLU A 138 6.20 -15.93 13.98
CA GLU A 138 5.61 -16.05 15.31
C GLU A 138 4.87 -17.36 15.47
N VAL A 139 5.11 -18.06 16.58
CA VAL A 139 4.39 -19.30 16.93
C VAL A 139 3.01 -18.95 17.47
N LEU A 140 1.96 -19.47 16.84
CA LEU A 140 0.57 -19.15 17.19
C LEU A 140 -0.05 -20.10 18.22
N ASN A 141 0.55 -21.26 18.46
CA ASN A 141 0.00 -22.26 19.39
C ASN A 141 1.09 -23.24 19.89
N GLY A 142 0.76 -23.98 20.95
CA GLY A 142 1.65 -24.95 21.59
C GLY A 142 2.34 -24.38 22.83
N SER A 143 3.35 -25.08 23.35
CA SER A 143 4.06 -24.66 24.57
C SER A 143 4.89 -23.39 24.39
N GLU A 144 5.21 -23.03 23.15
CA GLU A 144 6.01 -21.85 22.79
C GLU A 144 5.18 -20.78 22.06
N GLU A 145 3.86 -20.72 22.28
CA GLU A 145 3.00 -19.65 21.75
C GLU A 145 3.53 -18.24 22.07
N GLY A 146 3.49 -17.35 21.08
CA GLY A 146 4.02 -15.98 21.15
C GLY A 146 5.53 -15.88 20.95
N LYS A 147 6.26 -17.00 20.88
CA LYS A 147 7.69 -16.99 20.55
C LYS A 147 7.89 -16.47 19.12
N ARG A 148 8.77 -15.48 18.97
CA ARG A 148 9.01 -14.77 17.72
C ARG A 148 10.49 -14.69 17.35
N ILE A 149 10.79 -14.78 16.07
CA ILE A 149 12.10 -14.47 15.50
C ILE A 149 11.96 -13.49 14.33
N HIS A 150 12.90 -12.56 14.21
CA HIS A 150 12.95 -11.59 13.11
C HIS A 150 14.03 -12.00 12.12
N LEU A 151 13.73 -11.88 10.82
CA LEU A 151 14.64 -12.14 9.72
C LEU A 151 15.38 -10.86 9.36
N THR A 152 16.29 -10.42 10.22
CA THR A 152 17.16 -9.26 10.01
C THR A 152 18.10 -9.45 8.82
N ASP A 153 18.70 -8.37 8.31
CA ASP A 153 19.49 -8.41 7.05
C ASP A 153 20.76 -9.25 7.12
N ASP A 154 21.30 -9.43 8.32
CA ASP A 154 22.41 -10.33 8.63
C ASP A 154 22.03 -11.81 8.57
N ILE A 155 20.73 -12.14 8.64
CA ILE A 155 20.23 -13.52 8.59
C ILE A 155 19.79 -13.86 7.15
N GLN A 156 20.63 -14.61 6.45
CA GLN A 156 20.34 -15.10 5.09
C GLN A 156 19.47 -16.36 5.08
N GLU A 157 19.64 -17.23 6.08
CA GLU A 157 18.81 -18.42 6.28
C GLU A 157 18.67 -18.74 7.76
N LEU A 158 17.56 -19.39 8.12
CA LEU A 158 17.26 -19.88 9.46
C LEU A 158 16.70 -21.29 9.37
N ILE A 159 17.15 -22.15 10.28
CA ILE A 159 16.63 -23.51 10.42
C ILE A 159 15.61 -23.53 11.56
N ILE A 160 14.43 -24.07 11.28
CA ILE A 160 13.36 -24.29 12.25
C ILE A 160 13.28 -25.79 12.53
N GLY A 161 13.23 -26.16 13.80
CA GLY A 161 13.11 -27.56 14.19
C GLY A 161 13.18 -27.74 15.70
N ARG A 162 12.98 -28.96 16.18
CA ARG A 162 13.02 -29.25 17.64
C ARG A 162 14.44 -29.36 18.21
N ASP A 163 15.46 -29.42 17.36
CA ASP A 163 16.84 -29.50 17.82
C ASP A 163 17.28 -28.15 18.40
N PRO A 164 17.85 -28.07 19.60
CA PRO A 164 18.30 -26.81 20.19
C PRO A 164 19.35 -26.05 19.37
N GLU A 165 20.06 -26.77 18.49
CA GLU A 165 21.05 -26.20 17.55
C GLU A 165 20.41 -25.45 16.36
N CYS A 166 19.08 -25.52 16.20
CA CYS A 166 18.37 -24.77 15.17
C CYS A 166 18.38 -23.28 15.48
N SER A 167 18.39 -22.44 14.44
CA SER A 167 18.28 -20.98 14.58
C SER A 167 16.98 -20.56 15.26
N PHE A 168 15.90 -21.31 15.02
CA PHE A 168 14.61 -21.13 15.69
C PHE A 168 14.11 -22.47 16.25
N PRO A 169 14.52 -22.83 17.48
CA PRO A 169 14.16 -24.12 18.06
C PRO A 169 12.69 -24.11 18.49
N ILE A 170 11.93 -25.16 18.16
CA ILE A 170 10.53 -25.36 18.59
C ILE A 170 10.43 -26.72 19.28
N HIS A 171 10.34 -26.72 20.61
CA HIS A 171 10.47 -27.92 21.45
C HIS A 171 9.22 -28.82 21.48
N GLU A 172 8.65 -29.10 20.32
CA GLU A 172 7.41 -29.84 20.16
C GLU A 172 7.65 -31.18 19.45
N HIS A 173 7.05 -32.25 19.95
CA HIS A 173 7.27 -33.61 19.43
C HIS A 173 6.79 -33.79 17.98
N VAL A 174 5.84 -32.97 17.55
CA VAL A 174 5.32 -32.96 16.17
C VAL A 174 6.27 -32.27 15.18
N VAL A 175 7.31 -31.60 15.68
CA VAL A 175 8.33 -30.92 14.88
C VAL A 175 9.57 -31.82 14.75
N SER A 176 10.09 -32.00 13.53
CA SER A 176 11.32 -32.76 13.29
C SER A 176 12.56 -32.01 13.78
N ARG A 177 13.69 -32.71 13.98
CA ARG A 177 14.92 -32.10 14.56
C ARG A 177 15.36 -30.87 13.78
N GLN A 178 15.50 -31.02 12.47
CA GLN A 178 15.52 -29.93 11.50
C GLN A 178 14.28 -30.15 10.62
N HIS A 179 13.31 -29.25 10.70
CA HIS A 179 12.00 -29.45 10.07
C HIS A 179 11.91 -28.69 8.75
N ALA A 180 12.19 -27.40 8.81
CA ALA A 180 12.09 -26.52 7.67
C ALA A 180 13.22 -25.49 7.70
N LYS A 181 13.55 -24.97 6.53
CA LYS A 181 14.45 -23.85 6.36
C LYS A 181 13.68 -22.67 5.81
N VAL A 182 13.88 -21.50 6.39
CA VAL A 182 13.43 -20.24 5.79
C VAL A 182 14.65 -19.47 5.31
N ALA A 183 14.64 -19.00 4.07
CA ALA A 183 15.80 -18.37 3.44
C ALA A 183 15.41 -17.15 2.61
N LYS A 184 16.24 -16.12 2.64
CA LYS A 184 16.14 -14.95 1.74
C LYS A 184 16.71 -15.34 0.37
N ARG A 185 15.94 -15.10 -0.68
CA ARG A 185 16.33 -15.29 -2.09
C ARG A 185 16.07 -14.00 -2.86
N TRP A 186 16.59 -13.93 -4.08
CA TRP A 186 16.44 -12.75 -4.96
C TRP A 186 14.97 -12.36 -5.21
N GLY A 187 14.04 -13.31 -5.14
CA GLY A 187 12.60 -13.09 -5.35
C GLY A 187 11.77 -12.92 -4.08
N GLY A 188 12.38 -12.91 -2.89
CA GLY A 188 11.66 -12.84 -1.61
C GLY A 188 12.11 -13.89 -0.61
N ILE A 189 11.28 -14.15 0.39
CA ILE A 189 11.55 -15.13 1.44
C ILE A 189 10.86 -16.45 1.07
N ILE A 190 11.60 -17.55 1.13
CA ILE A 190 11.06 -18.89 0.88
C ILE A 190 11.08 -19.72 2.15
N VAL A 191 10.13 -20.66 2.25
CA VAL A 191 10.17 -21.78 3.20
C VAL A 191 10.38 -23.08 2.43
N ARG A 192 11.25 -23.95 2.94
CA ARG A 192 11.56 -25.26 2.36
C ARG A 192 11.49 -26.34 3.44
N ASP A 193 10.78 -27.43 3.14
CA ASP A 193 10.79 -28.62 3.98
C ASP A 193 12.13 -29.36 3.88
N LEU A 194 12.67 -29.80 5.02
CA LEU A 194 13.94 -30.53 5.12
C LEU A 194 13.72 -32.04 5.31
N ASP A 195 12.80 -32.62 4.53
CA ASP A 195 12.37 -34.02 4.64
C ASP A 195 11.82 -34.35 6.04
N SER A 196 10.90 -33.49 6.49
CA SER A 196 10.34 -33.61 7.82
C SER A 196 9.35 -34.78 7.93
N LYS A 197 9.26 -35.40 9.11
CA LYS A 197 8.40 -36.57 9.33
C LYS A 197 6.91 -36.29 9.05
N ASN A 198 6.44 -35.11 9.44
CA ASN A 198 5.03 -34.73 9.32
C ASN A 198 4.75 -33.85 8.10
N GLY A 199 5.79 -33.38 7.41
CA GLY A 199 5.69 -32.41 6.31
C GLY A 199 5.46 -30.98 6.80
N THR A 200 5.90 -30.04 5.97
CA THR A 200 5.58 -28.61 6.08
C THR A 200 4.35 -28.27 5.24
N PHE A 201 3.44 -27.47 5.81
CA PHE A 201 2.25 -26.99 5.12
C PHE A 201 2.23 -25.47 5.11
N LEU A 202 1.89 -24.87 3.98
CA LEU A 202 1.62 -23.44 3.83
C LEU A 202 0.15 -23.26 3.51
N ASN A 203 -0.59 -22.50 4.33
CA ASN A 203 -2.03 -22.25 4.15
C ASN A 203 -2.83 -23.54 3.85
N ASN A 204 -2.61 -24.57 4.68
CA ASN A 204 -3.23 -25.91 4.59
C ASN A 204 -2.81 -26.76 3.38
N ARG A 205 -1.88 -26.32 2.54
CA ARG A 205 -1.31 -27.10 1.44
C ARG A 205 0.08 -27.60 1.79
N ARG A 206 0.36 -28.88 1.57
CA ARG A 206 1.71 -29.44 1.78
C ARG A 206 2.67 -28.90 0.73
N ILE A 207 3.87 -28.49 1.15
CA ILE A 207 4.88 -27.90 0.28
C ILE A 207 6.22 -28.63 0.41
N VAL A 208 7.06 -28.46 -0.61
CA VAL A 208 8.50 -28.79 -0.55
C VAL A 208 9.32 -27.51 -0.47
N GLU A 209 9.00 -26.52 -1.30
CA GLU A 209 9.59 -25.18 -1.29
C GLU A 209 8.55 -24.19 -1.83
N GLU A 210 8.34 -23.06 -1.16
CA GLU A 210 7.43 -22.02 -1.63
C GLU A 210 7.82 -20.62 -1.10
N TYR A 211 7.43 -19.57 -1.81
CA TYR A 211 7.55 -18.19 -1.34
C TYR A 211 6.53 -17.91 -0.24
N LEU A 212 6.96 -17.14 0.76
CA LEU A 212 6.12 -16.65 1.84
C LEU A 212 5.63 -15.23 1.54
N HIS A 213 4.34 -15.02 1.76
CA HIS A 213 3.68 -13.73 1.69
C HIS A 213 3.17 -13.29 3.08
N ASP A 214 3.07 -11.98 3.32
CA ASP A 214 2.55 -11.45 4.60
C ASP A 214 1.20 -12.08 4.95
N GLY A 215 1.09 -12.58 6.18
CA GLY A 215 -0.11 -13.22 6.70
C GLY A 215 -0.18 -14.74 6.45
N ASP A 216 0.82 -15.32 5.79
CA ASP A 216 0.87 -16.76 5.55
C ASP A 216 1.02 -17.58 6.84
N ARG A 217 0.35 -18.73 6.87
CA ARG A 217 0.41 -19.69 7.98
C ARG A 217 1.22 -20.91 7.59
N ILE A 218 2.29 -21.17 8.34
CA ILE A 218 3.16 -22.32 8.15
C ILE A 218 2.86 -23.33 9.25
N ALA A 219 2.51 -24.56 8.90
CA ALA A 219 2.22 -25.61 9.86
C ALA A 219 3.23 -26.75 9.82
N PHE A 220 3.63 -27.19 11.02
CA PHE A 220 4.51 -28.31 11.30
C PHE A 220 3.74 -29.32 12.18
N GLY A 221 3.03 -30.24 11.55
CA GLY A 221 2.05 -31.07 12.27
C GLY A 221 0.94 -30.21 12.87
N THR A 222 0.81 -30.19 14.21
CA THR A 222 -0.21 -29.39 14.92
C THR A 222 0.24 -27.98 15.30
N ILE A 223 1.52 -27.65 15.11
CA ILE A 223 2.08 -26.34 15.45
C ILE A 223 1.99 -25.42 14.24
N VAL A 224 1.53 -24.20 14.43
CA VAL A 224 1.32 -23.19 13.39
C VAL A 224 2.13 -21.94 13.70
N LEU A 225 2.83 -21.45 12.69
CA LEU A 225 3.54 -20.18 12.70
C LEU A 225 2.85 -19.19 11.74
N MET A 226 2.87 -17.91 12.09
CA MET A 226 2.47 -16.81 11.22
C MET A 226 3.73 -16.13 10.67
N PHE A 227 3.78 -15.93 9.36
CA PHE A 227 4.76 -15.08 8.73
C PHE A 227 4.21 -13.65 8.59
N ARG A 228 5.01 -12.66 8.99
CA ARG A 228 4.71 -11.24 8.81
C ARG A 228 5.82 -10.58 8.03
N ASN A 229 5.47 -9.84 6.99
CA ASN A 229 6.37 -9.07 6.16
C ASN A 229 5.79 -7.67 5.91
N PRO A 230 6.02 -6.72 6.83
CA PRO A 230 5.50 -5.36 6.71
C PRO A 230 6.09 -4.57 5.52
N GLN A 231 7.16 -5.06 4.89
CA GLN A 231 7.75 -4.45 3.69
C GLN A 231 7.12 -4.97 2.39
N GLU A 232 6.27 -5.99 2.47
CA GLU A 232 5.64 -6.55 1.30
C GLU A 232 4.55 -5.63 0.75
N ILE A 233 4.86 -5.00 -0.39
CA ILE A 233 3.86 -4.29 -1.18
C ILE A 233 3.12 -5.32 -2.01
N ASN A 234 1.94 -5.73 -1.56
CA ASN A 234 1.07 -6.59 -2.34
C ASN A 234 0.46 -5.79 -3.51
N LEU A 235 1.06 -5.93 -4.70
CA LEU A 235 0.56 -5.30 -5.93
C LEU A 235 -0.87 -5.71 -6.26
N ALA A 236 -1.29 -6.95 -5.94
CA ALA A 236 -2.67 -7.38 -6.13
C ALA A 236 -3.65 -6.62 -5.22
N GLN A 237 -3.21 -6.13 -4.07
CA GLN A 237 -4.01 -5.23 -3.21
C GLN A 237 -4.12 -3.80 -3.79
N LEU A 238 -3.11 -3.35 -4.53
CA LEU A 238 -3.14 -2.08 -5.27
C LEU A 238 -3.99 -2.16 -6.54
N GLU A 239 -4.07 -3.34 -7.17
CA GLU A 239 -4.91 -3.61 -8.35
C GLU A 239 -6.36 -3.99 -7.99
N ALA A 240 -6.58 -4.63 -6.84
CA ALA A 240 -7.90 -5.05 -6.35
C ALA A 240 -8.66 -3.97 -5.56
N GLU A 241 -8.05 -2.82 -5.30
CA GLU A 241 -8.84 -1.60 -5.19
C GLU A 241 -9.19 -1.17 -6.61
N PRO A 242 -10.40 -1.48 -7.14
CA PRO A 242 -10.84 -0.76 -8.32
C PRO A 242 -10.72 0.70 -7.93
N LEU A 243 -9.92 1.48 -8.68
CA LEU A 243 -10.00 2.93 -8.66
C LEU A 243 -11.49 3.23 -8.58
N LYS A 244 -11.96 3.67 -7.41
CA LYS A 244 -13.33 4.10 -7.22
C LYS A 244 -13.38 5.40 -7.98
N ARG A 245 -13.47 5.28 -9.31
CA ARG A 245 -13.89 6.32 -10.21
C ARG A 245 -15.32 6.54 -9.77
N MET A 246 -15.50 7.33 -8.71
CA MET A 246 -16.73 8.07 -8.58
C MET A 246 -16.83 8.82 -9.90
N PRO A 247 -17.82 8.52 -10.76
CA PRO A 247 -18.02 9.35 -11.92
C PRO A 247 -18.12 10.77 -11.38
N LEU A 248 -17.38 11.71 -12.00
CA LEU A 248 -17.66 13.12 -11.75
C LEU A 248 -19.16 13.28 -11.93
N GLN A 249 -19.87 13.67 -10.86
CA GLN A 249 -21.24 14.12 -10.98
C GLN A 249 -21.18 15.45 -11.71
N VAL A 250 -21.14 15.38 -13.04
CA VAL A 250 -21.41 16.51 -13.89
C VAL A 250 -22.86 16.86 -13.62
N ARG A 251 -23.09 18.01 -13.00
CA ARG A 251 -24.45 18.53 -12.81
C ARG A 251 -25.02 18.76 -14.21
N PRO A 252 -26.27 18.33 -14.49
CA PRO A 252 -26.88 18.47 -15.82
C PRO A 252 -26.93 19.92 -16.36
N GLU A 253 -26.71 20.91 -15.50
CA GLU A 253 -26.78 22.34 -15.82
C GLU A 253 -25.60 22.87 -16.66
N GLU A 254 -24.50 22.12 -16.84
CA GLU A 254 -23.31 22.56 -17.59
C GLU A 254 -23.22 22.03 -19.03
N ILE A 255 -24.23 21.29 -19.53
CA ILE A 255 -24.23 20.84 -20.92
C ILE A 255 -24.74 22.00 -21.80
N PRO A 256 -23.95 22.55 -22.73
CA PRO A 256 -24.45 23.56 -23.67
C PRO A 256 -25.57 22.95 -24.52
N LEU A 257 -26.74 23.60 -24.54
CA LEU A 257 -27.84 23.23 -25.43
C LEU A 257 -27.38 23.39 -26.88
N VAL A 258 -27.10 22.27 -27.55
CA VAL A 258 -26.96 22.25 -29.01
C VAL A 258 -28.38 22.17 -29.58
N GLU A 259 -28.86 23.30 -30.06
CA GLU A 259 -30.02 23.34 -30.95
C GLU A 259 -29.68 22.57 -32.23
N THR A 260 -30.40 21.48 -32.49
CA THR A 260 -30.43 20.85 -33.81
C THR A 260 -31.86 20.55 -34.19
N THR A 261 -32.24 21.21 -35.26
CA THR A 261 -33.50 21.27 -35.97
C THR A 261 -33.99 19.90 -36.47
N ALA A 262 -35.31 19.79 -36.54
CA ALA A 262 -36.14 18.69 -37.04
C ALA A 262 -35.70 18.03 -38.37
N ASN A 263 -35.93 16.72 -38.52
CA ASN A 263 -37.13 16.20 -39.22
C ASN A 263 -37.35 14.67 -38.94
N PRO A 264 -38.60 14.17 -39.06
CA PRO A 264 -39.08 12.85 -38.61
C PRO A 264 -39.14 11.81 -39.74
N LEU A 265 -39.46 10.55 -39.41
CA LEU A 265 -40.21 9.52 -40.17
C LEU A 265 -40.24 8.24 -39.28
N GLU A 266 -41.37 7.94 -38.62
CA GLU A 266 -42.38 6.87 -38.94
C GLU A 266 -41.99 5.48 -38.36
N GLU A 267 -42.72 5.00 -37.33
CA GLU A 267 -43.79 3.96 -37.35
C GLU A 267 -43.20 2.52 -37.47
N GLU A 268 -43.61 1.45 -36.79
CA GLU A 268 -44.74 1.10 -35.92
C GLU A 268 -44.48 -0.32 -35.35
N ALA A 269 -45.36 -0.74 -34.44
CA ALA A 269 -45.79 -2.12 -34.14
C ALA A 269 -45.14 -2.92 -33.00
N GLU A 270 -45.89 -2.92 -31.89
CA GLU A 270 -46.01 -3.92 -30.83
C GLU A 270 -46.41 -5.32 -31.38
N GLU A 271 -46.01 -6.42 -30.72
CA GLU A 271 -46.98 -7.40 -30.19
C GLU A 271 -46.33 -8.44 -29.23
N LYS A 272 -47.07 -8.79 -28.18
CA LYS A 272 -46.81 -9.80 -27.14
C LYS A 272 -47.27 -11.19 -27.62
N LEU A 273 -46.77 -12.28 -27.02
CA LEU A 273 -47.62 -13.33 -26.39
C LEU A 273 -46.80 -14.44 -25.67
N GLU A 274 -47.43 -14.94 -24.61
CA GLU A 274 -47.01 -15.85 -23.54
C GLU A 274 -47.06 -17.35 -23.95
N VAL A 275 -46.09 -18.18 -23.51
CA VAL A 275 -46.14 -19.29 -22.50
C VAL A 275 -46.97 -20.54 -22.87
N GLU A 276 -46.35 -21.73 -22.86
CA GLU A 276 -46.78 -22.93 -22.08
C GLU A 276 -45.79 -24.12 -22.20
N GLU A 277 -45.81 -24.99 -21.18
CA GLU A 277 -44.79 -25.94 -20.72
C GLU A 277 -44.85 -27.37 -21.32
N GLU A 278 -43.67 -28.05 -21.41
CA GLU A 278 -43.27 -29.47 -21.12
C GLU A 278 -44.24 -30.67 -21.36
N PRO A 279 -43.81 -31.96 -21.54
CA PRO A 279 -42.56 -32.58 -21.04
C PRO A 279 -41.89 -33.70 -21.90
N SER A 280 -40.75 -34.17 -21.37
CA SER A 280 -40.24 -35.56 -21.39
C SER A 280 -39.38 -36.08 -22.55
N ASP A 281 -38.33 -36.79 -22.10
CA ASP A 281 -37.63 -37.90 -22.77
C ASP A 281 -36.66 -37.59 -23.91
N ALA A 282 -35.39 -37.35 -23.56
CA ALA A 282 -34.23 -38.02 -24.19
C ALA A 282 -32.91 -37.60 -23.53
N VAL A 283 -32.56 -38.26 -22.42
CA VAL A 283 -31.15 -38.45 -22.06
C VAL A 283 -30.63 -39.61 -22.91
N SER A 284 -30.24 -39.33 -24.15
CA SER A 284 -29.37 -40.19 -24.96
C SER A 284 -29.01 -39.47 -26.25
N ASP A 285 -27.92 -38.69 -26.29
CA ASP A 285 -27.14 -38.43 -27.53
C ASP A 285 -25.94 -37.46 -27.34
N TRP A 286 -25.27 -37.45 -26.18
CA TRP A 286 -24.06 -36.65 -25.99
C TRP A 286 -22.76 -37.33 -26.47
N GLU A 287 -22.84 -38.46 -27.17
CA GLU A 287 -21.66 -39.18 -27.72
C GLU A 287 -21.48 -39.01 -29.25
N LYS A 288 -22.06 -37.96 -29.85
CA LYS A 288 -21.96 -37.73 -31.31
C LYS A 288 -21.76 -36.29 -31.77
N VAL A 289 -21.18 -35.41 -30.95
CA VAL A 289 -20.73 -34.08 -31.40
C VAL A 289 -19.26 -33.83 -31.04
N GLU A 290 -18.41 -34.80 -31.35
CA GLU A 290 -16.97 -34.55 -31.58
C GLU A 290 -16.64 -35.04 -32.99
N ARG A 291 -16.90 -34.17 -33.98
CA ARG A 291 -16.27 -34.14 -35.32
C ARG A 291 -16.93 -33.06 -36.17
N ASN A 292 -16.57 -31.80 -35.91
CA ASN A 292 -16.42 -30.73 -36.90
C ASN A 292 -16.20 -29.38 -36.21
N VAL A 293 -14.99 -29.16 -35.68
CA VAL A 293 -14.47 -27.81 -35.51
C VAL A 293 -13.01 -27.86 -35.98
N GLY A 294 -12.79 -27.40 -37.22
CA GLY A 294 -11.45 -27.16 -37.72
C GLY A 294 -10.77 -26.04 -36.93
N PRO A 295 -9.43 -25.94 -36.95
CA PRO A 295 -8.72 -24.95 -36.14
C PRO A 295 -9.14 -23.53 -36.53
N GLN A 296 -9.72 -22.79 -35.59
CA GLN A 296 -9.89 -21.34 -35.75
C GLN A 296 -8.52 -20.69 -35.63
N GLU A 297 -8.09 -20.00 -36.69
CA GLU A 297 -6.93 -19.12 -36.66
C GLU A 297 -7.18 -17.96 -35.68
N TYR A 298 -6.33 -17.87 -34.67
CA TYR A 298 -6.25 -16.67 -33.83
C TYR A 298 -5.62 -15.53 -34.64
N PRO A 299 -6.16 -14.30 -34.61
CA PRO A 299 -5.51 -13.16 -35.25
C PRO A 299 -4.15 -12.90 -34.60
N GLU A 300 -3.13 -12.63 -35.43
CA GLU A 300 -1.77 -12.39 -34.95
C GLU A 300 -1.69 -11.21 -33.96
N PRO A 301 -0.85 -11.31 -32.91
CA PRO A 301 -0.67 -10.21 -31.96
C PRO A 301 -0.05 -8.99 -32.66
N ARG A 302 -0.53 -7.79 -32.30
CA ARG A 302 0.02 -6.52 -32.80
C ARG A 302 1.51 -6.38 -32.43
N PRO A 303 2.37 -5.86 -33.33
CA PRO A 303 3.78 -5.66 -33.03
C PRO A 303 3.97 -4.58 -31.95
N LEU A 304 4.87 -4.86 -31.00
CA LEU A 304 5.30 -3.92 -29.97
C LEU A 304 6.03 -2.71 -30.59
N PRO A 305 5.90 -1.50 -30.02
CA PRO A 305 6.63 -0.33 -30.49
C PRO A 305 8.14 -0.51 -30.28
N LYS A 306 8.93 -0.15 -31.30
CA LYS A 306 10.39 -0.11 -31.25
C LYS A 306 10.85 1.16 -30.56
N THR A 307 11.32 1.08 -29.32
CA THR A 307 12.23 2.08 -28.75
C THR A 307 13.12 1.44 -27.68
N PHE A 308 14.34 1.09 -28.06
CA PHE A 308 15.52 1.29 -27.22
C PHE A 308 16.64 1.74 -28.16
N GLY A 309 17.10 2.97 -27.96
CA GLY A 309 18.29 3.47 -28.63
C GLY A 309 19.47 2.59 -28.23
N SER A 310 20.19 2.07 -29.22
CA SER A 310 21.44 1.35 -29.02
C SER A 310 22.47 2.28 -28.42
N MET A 311 22.72 2.21 -27.10
CA MET A 311 23.92 2.80 -26.54
C MET A 311 25.14 2.06 -27.09
N THR A 312 26.17 2.81 -27.43
CA THR A 312 27.41 2.27 -27.96
C THR A 312 28.17 1.53 -26.84
N PRO A 313 28.94 0.47 -27.14
CA PRO A 313 29.72 -0.26 -26.13
C PRO A 313 30.66 0.62 -25.31
N THR A 314 31.05 1.77 -25.85
CA THR A 314 31.86 2.80 -25.20
C THR A 314 31.10 3.58 -24.12
N GLU A 315 29.79 3.79 -24.26
CA GLU A 315 28.95 4.48 -23.25
C GLU A 315 28.69 3.56 -22.04
N ILE A 316 28.45 2.26 -22.29
CA ILE A 316 28.32 1.25 -21.25
C ILE A 316 29.64 1.08 -20.48
N GLY A 317 30.78 1.19 -21.17
CA GLY A 317 32.11 1.15 -20.55
C GLY A 317 32.42 2.33 -19.63
N MET A 318 31.94 3.54 -19.94
CA MET A 318 32.18 4.73 -19.11
C MET A 318 31.32 4.76 -17.84
N ILE A 319 30.09 4.22 -17.89
CA ILE A 319 29.21 4.07 -16.71
C ILE A 319 29.79 3.04 -15.72
N GLY A 320 30.39 1.96 -16.22
CA GLY A 320 31.07 0.95 -15.40
C GLY A 320 32.35 1.44 -14.72
N LEU A 321 33.12 2.31 -15.39
CA LEU A 321 34.35 2.87 -14.82
C LEU A 321 34.05 3.90 -13.71
N GLY A 322 33.03 4.73 -13.90
CA GLY A 322 32.62 5.73 -12.91
C GLY A 322 32.11 5.11 -11.60
N SER A 323 31.32 4.04 -11.71
CA SER A 323 30.80 3.30 -10.55
C SER A 323 31.91 2.57 -9.78
N LEU A 324 32.93 2.04 -10.47
CA LEU A 324 34.11 1.45 -9.81
C LEU A 324 34.94 2.49 -9.03
N VAL A 325 35.13 3.68 -9.62
CA VAL A 325 35.86 4.79 -8.98
C VAL A 325 35.14 5.30 -7.73
N LEU A 326 33.80 5.38 -7.78
CA LEU A 326 32.99 5.78 -6.62
C LEU A 326 33.10 4.77 -5.48
N VAL A 327 33.01 3.46 -5.77
CA VAL A 327 33.16 2.40 -4.77
C VAL A 327 34.54 2.45 -4.11
N PHE A 328 35.61 2.64 -4.90
CA PHE A 328 36.95 2.81 -4.35
C PHE A 328 37.08 4.07 -3.49
N ALA A 329 36.50 5.20 -3.90
CA ALA A 329 36.51 6.43 -3.11
C ALA A 329 35.80 6.26 -1.76
N VAL A 330 34.65 5.58 -1.74
CA VAL A 330 33.89 5.29 -0.51
C VAL A 330 34.66 4.35 0.41
N ILE A 331 35.27 3.28 -0.13
CA ILE A 331 36.11 2.36 0.67
C ILE A 331 37.31 3.10 1.26
N THR A 332 37.93 4.00 0.49
CA THR A 332 39.09 4.77 0.95
C THR A 332 38.70 5.77 2.04
N LEU A 333 37.52 6.40 1.93
CA LEU A 333 36.98 7.32 2.93
C LEU A 333 36.61 6.59 4.25
N ILE A 334 36.01 5.41 4.15
CA ILE A 334 35.70 4.56 5.32
C ILE A 334 36.98 4.16 6.05
N ASN A 335 38.02 3.72 5.31
CA ASN A 335 39.30 3.37 5.91
C ASN A 335 40.02 4.56 6.56
N LEU A 336 39.87 5.78 6.02
CA LEU A 336 40.42 7.00 6.61
C LEU A 336 39.69 7.43 7.89
N LEU A 337 38.38 7.17 7.97
CA LEU A 337 37.58 7.46 9.17
C LEU A 337 37.76 6.43 10.30
N MET A 338 38.32 5.27 9.98
CA MET A 338 38.57 4.18 10.94
C MET A 338 40.04 4.10 11.42
N SER A 339 40.93 4.99 10.98
CA SER A 339 42.34 5.07 11.43
C SER A 339 42.57 6.23 12.40
#